data_AF-A0A9P4WIB0-F1
#
_entry.id   AF-A0A9P4WIB0-F1
#
_cell.length_a   1.000
_cell.length_b   1.000
_cell.length_c   1.000
_cell.angle_alpha   90.00
_cell.angle_beta   90.00
_cell.angle_gamma   90.00
#
_symmetry.space_group_name_H-M   'P 1'
#
loop_
_entity.id
_entity.type
_entity.pdbx_description
1 polymer ?
#
loop_
_entity_poly.entity_id
_entity_poly.type
_entity_poly.pdbx_seq_one_letter_code
_entity_poly.pdbx_strand_id
1 'polypeptide(L)'
;MPAARSNLAATQEHNANIFNSFKSHCDAKRVDTKTTVLTLLRNAYADYHVTEVDARKIALFDFASTKALLIFDSDEEQFNATREWSSVGEGIEKKMHPGTLTDDFRFARFQYIWDDNEFLVYYVVWQEMLSQPTKLFFILHQRSNSHIIDGHCQETDSLLLAAGKWTSQLHDEIFVFDNGYWDKSKELWKSGFFDNQELYKQFAVPWKRGVILHGVPGNGKTVSIKALMASLYSRSDPIPSLYVKSFETNCQTEQYAIRQIFQQARSMAPCLLIFEDLDSLVNDDIRSYFLNEVDGLESNDGILMIGSTNHLDKLDPAISKRPSRFDRKYHFKIPGEDERRMYVEYWRRKLLKNETVEFPEELCGIIADLSEGFSFAYLKELFVMALLSLVRGFKGDDFEIVDKEDADTKPISEAATPEGEEKNKDDEKKLEEVCTCKPTCGKCSKLLPPTSTDDQESKKKDEAAEAQQEAKKNKMVLPTIHIPDELKDNLLLKVVQHQIRVLHADMENDKDEGPASAKVKVESGMSSKGRQRQAMLQRQAAARR
;
A
#
# COMPACT_ATOMS: atom_id res chain seq x y z
N MET A 1 -16.78 50.15 -69.26
CA MET A 1 -17.41 50.03 -67.93
C MET A 1 -16.97 51.17 -67.01
N PRO A 2 -17.70 52.29 -66.93
CA PRO A 2 -17.32 53.41 -66.05
C PRO A 2 -17.62 53.13 -64.57
N ALA A 3 -18.82 52.63 -64.25
CA ALA A 3 -19.30 52.43 -62.87
C ALA A 3 -18.46 51.42 -62.05
N ALA A 4 -17.88 50.41 -62.69
CA ALA A 4 -16.98 49.47 -62.01
C ALA A 4 -15.65 50.14 -61.57
N ARG A 5 -15.18 51.14 -62.32
CA ARG A 5 -13.95 51.89 -61.97
C ARG A 5 -14.20 52.93 -60.87
N SER A 6 -15.37 53.58 -60.83
CA SER A 6 -15.72 54.51 -59.74
C SER A 6 -15.85 53.78 -58.40
N ASN A 7 -16.47 52.60 -58.38
CA ASN A 7 -16.58 51.79 -57.16
C ASN A 7 -15.20 51.33 -56.67
N LEU A 8 -14.28 50.93 -57.57
CA LEU A 8 -12.92 50.53 -57.20
C LEU A 8 -12.12 51.68 -56.56
N ALA A 9 -12.25 52.90 -57.09
CA ALA A 9 -11.56 54.07 -56.54
C ALA A 9 -12.10 54.43 -55.14
N ALA A 10 -13.42 54.42 -54.95
CA ALA A 10 -14.04 54.69 -53.64
C ALA A 10 -13.64 53.64 -52.58
N THR A 11 -13.58 52.35 -52.95
CA THR A 11 -13.16 51.29 -52.01
C THR A 11 -11.66 51.31 -51.71
N GLN A 12 -10.81 51.82 -52.60
CA GLN A 12 -9.38 51.99 -52.35
C GLN A 12 -9.10 53.04 -51.27
N GLU A 13 -9.81 54.17 -51.28
CA GLU A 13 -9.68 55.20 -50.24
C GLU A 13 -10.17 54.68 -48.87
N HIS A 14 -11.29 53.95 -48.85
CA HIS A 14 -11.79 53.28 -47.64
C HIS A 14 -10.78 52.24 -47.11
N ASN A 15 -10.16 51.44 -48.00
CA ASN A 15 -9.15 50.45 -47.63
C ASN A 15 -7.88 51.12 -47.06
N ALA A 16 -7.39 52.18 -47.70
CA ALA A 16 -6.24 52.95 -47.20
C ALA A 16 -6.50 53.54 -45.81
N ASN A 17 -7.71 54.06 -45.56
CA ASN A 17 -8.10 54.56 -44.24
C ASN A 17 -8.15 53.43 -43.19
N ILE A 18 -8.77 52.28 -43.51
CA ILE A 18 -8.78 51.10 -42.62
C ILE A 18 -7.36 50.61 -42.33
N PHE A 19 -6.50 50.53 -43.34
CA PHE A 19 -5.10 50.13 -43.19
C PHE A 19 -4.30 51.10 -42.33
N ASN A 20 -4.49 52.41 -42.51
CA ASN A 20 -3.85 53.44 -41.68
C ASN A 20 -4.34 53.39 -40.22
N SER A 21 -5.64 53.16 -39.98
CA SER A 21 -6.17 52.95 -38.63
C SER A 21 -5.64 51.67 -37.98
N PHE A 22 -5.56 50.56 -38.73
CA PHE A 22 -4.96 49.31 -38.26
C PHE A 22 -3.49 49.48 -37.92
N LYS A 23 -2.71 50.12 -38.81
CA LYS A 23 -1.30 50.45 -38.57
C LYS A 23 -1.14 51.32 -37.32
N SER A 24 -1.94 52.37 -37.17
CA SER A 24 -1.93 53.22 -35.97
C SER A 24 -2.29 52.46 -34.69
N HIS A 25 -3.10 51.41 -34.77
CA HIS A 25 -3.40 50.53 -33.63
C HIS A 25 -2.21 49.61 -33.29
N CYS A 26 -1.50 49.09 -34.31
CA CYS A 26 -0.28 48.29 -34.12
C CYS A 26 0.89 49.12 -33.57
N ASP A 27 1.05 50.36 -34.03
CA ASP A 27 2.11 51.28 -33.61
C ASP A 27 1.85 51.93 -32.22
N ALA A 28 0.66 51.74 -31.64
CA ALA A 28 0.30 52.34 -30.35
C ALA A 28 1.02 51.67 -29.17
N LYS A 29 1.54 52.49 -28.24
CA LYS A 29 2.24 52.02 -27.03
C LYS A 29 1.40 50.99 -26.25
N ARG A 30 1.98 49.82 -26.00
CA ARG A 30 1.43 48.81 -25.08
C ARG A 30 2.08 48.98 -23.71
N VAL A 31 1.28 48.84 -22.65
CA VAL A 31 1.74 48.85 -21.26
C VAL A 31 1.88 47.40 -20.82
N ASP A 32 3.02 47.04 -20.23
CA ASP A 32 3.16 45.75 -19.58
C ASP A 32 2.47 45.77 -18.20
N THR A 33 1.39 45.01 -18.07
CA THR A 33 0.63 44.85 -16.82
C THR A 33 1.53 44.32 -15.71
N LYS A 34 2.44 43.38 -16.02
CA LYS A 34 3.32 42.73 -15.03
C LYS A 34 4.25 43.75 -14.37
N THR A 35 5.02 44.49 -15.16
CA THR A 35 5.91 45.56 -14.67
C THR A 35 5.12 46.64 -13.94
N THR A 36 3.90 46.94 -14.38
CA THR A 36 3.03 47.93 -13.72
C THR A 36 2.64 47.48 -12.30
N VAL A 37 2.16 46.25 -12.14
CA VAL A 37 1.78 45.69 -10.82
C VAL A 37 2.99 45.59 -9.89
N LEU A 38 4.15 45.11 -10.39
CA LEU A 38 5.40 45.11 -9.61
C LEU A 38 5.77 46.50 -9.10
N THR A 39 5.63 47.52 -9.94
CA THR A 39 5.96 48.91 -9.60
C THR A 39 4.99 49.46 -8.55
N LEU A 40 3.69 49.18 -8.68
CA LEU A 40 2.68 49.57 -7.69
C LEU A 40 2.95 48.93 -6.32
N LEU A 41 3.21 47.62 -6.27
CA LEU A 41 3.50 46.90 -5.02
C LEU A 41 4.79 47.40 -4.37
N ARG A 42 5.87 47.60 -5.14
CA ARG A 42 7.15 48.11 -4.62
C ARG A 42 7.07 49.56 -4.12
N ASN A 43 6.19 50.38 -4.69
CA ASN A 43 5.97 51.75 -4.23
C ASN A 43 5.07 51.81 -2.99
N ALA A 44 4.05 50.95 -2.89
CA ALA A 44 3.15 50.87 -1.74
C ALA A 44 3.85 50.25 -0.51
N TYR A 45 4.70 49.25 -0.73
CA TYR A 45 5.40 48.50 0.33
C TYR A 45 6.92 48.63 0.17
N ALA A 46 7.46 49.83 0.34
CA ALA A 46 8.89 50.11 0.19
C ALA A 46 9.77 49.24 1.12
N ASP A 47 9.27 48.97 2.33
CA ASP A 47 9.95 48.14 3.35
C ASP A 47 9.73 46.63 3.16
N TYR A 48 9.10 46.20 2.05
CA TYR A 48 8.92 44.78 1.72
C TYR A 48 9.74 44.39 0.49
N HIS A 49 10.19 43.15 0.48
CA HIS A 49 10.65 42.45 -0.71
C HIS A 49 9.42 41.92 -1.47
N VAL A 50 9.48 41.88 -2.81
CA VAL A 50 8.37 41.43 -3.66
C VAL A 50 8.89 40.34 -4.60
N THR A 51 8.43 39.11 -4.38
CA THR A 51 8.73 37.93 -5.22
C THR A 51 7.53 37.60 -6.09
N GLU A 52 7.77 37.32 -7.38
CA GLU A 52 6.73 36.93 -8.34
C GLU A 52 6.77 35.44 -8.66
N VAL A 53 5.61 34.79 -8.74
CA VAL A 53 5.50 33.35 -9.02
C VAL A 53 4.30 33.05 -9.91
N ASP A 54 4.46 32.17 -10.90
CA ASP A 54 3.37 31.68 -11.76
C ASP A 54 2.44 30.77 -10.95
N ALA A 55 1.18 31.19 -10.76
CA ALA A 55 0.21 30.49 -9.93
C ALA A 55 -0.18 29.10 -10.48
N ARG A 56 0.14 28.81 -11.75
CA ARG A 56 -0.08 27.49 -12.37
C ARG A 56 1.03 26.49 -12.06
N LYS A 57 2.18 26.97 -11.55
CA LYS A 57 3.36 26.13 -11.27
C LYS A 57 3.47 25.72 -9.79
N ILE A 58 2.70 26.36 -8.91
CA ILE A 58 2.75 26.11 -7.47
C ILE A 58 1.35 26.22 -6.85
N ALA A 59 0.94 25.18 -6.14
CA ALA A 59 -0.38 25.11 -5.51
C ALA A 59 -0.36 25.78 -4.12
N LEU A 60 -0.04 27.08 -4.08
CA LEU A 60 0.22 27.82 -2.84
C LEU A 60 -1.01 27.87 -1.91
N PHE A 61 -2.22 28.02 -2.47
CA PHE A 61 -3.47 27.99 -1.69
C PHE A 61 -3.83 26.59 -1.19
N ASP A 62 -3.67 25.54 -2.01
CA ASP A 62 -3.91 24.16 -1.56
C ASP A 62 -2.90 23.73 -0.48
N PHE A 63 -1.62 24.09 -0.63
CA PHE A 63 -0.61 23.90 0.40
C PHE A 63 -1.03 24.56 1.71
N ALA A 64 -1.51 25.81 1.66
CA ALA A 64 -2.03 26.49 2.84
C ALA A 64 -3.14 25.71 3.54
N SER A 65 -4.12 25.18 2.81
CA SER A 65 -5.23 24.41 3.39
C SER A 65 -4.81 23.20 4.26
N THR A 66 -3.56 22.75 4.14
CA THR A 66 -3.04 21.58 4.87
C THR A 66 -1.85 21.89 5.79
N LYS A 67 -1.09 22.97 5.54
CA LYS A 67 0.22 23.23 6.16
C LYS A 67 0.49 24.68 6.55
N ALA A 68 -0.39 25.63 6.24
CA ALA A 68 -0.21 27.04 6.61
C ALA A 68 -1.54 27.63 7.13
N LEU A 69 -1.54 28.93 7.45
CA LEU A 69 -2.77 29.68 7.67
C LEU A 69 -2.91 30.72 6.54
N LEU A 70 -4.03 30.67 5.81
CA LEU A 70 -4.40 31.62 4.77
C LEU A 70 -5.65 32.37 5.23
N ILE A 71 -5.53 33.69 5.36
CA ILE A 71 -6.64 34.58 5.72
C ILE A 71 -6.90 35.47 4.49
N PHE A 72 -8.10 35.38 3.94
CA PHE A 72 -8.54 36.27 2.86
C PHE A 72 -8.89 37.65 3.44
N ASP A 73 -8.33 38.69 2.85
CA ASP A 73 -8.61 40.07 3.20
C ASP A 73 -9.89 40.54 2.48
N SER A 74 -11.02 40.50 3.19
CA SER A 74 -12.35 40.74 2.62
C SER A 74 -12.90 42.15 2.84
N ASP A 75 -12.11 43.07 3.40
CA ASP A 75 -12.59 44.38 3.83
C ASP A 75 -12.94 45.30 2.63
N GLU A 76 -14.21 45.75 2.62
CA GLU A 76 -14.79 46.79 1.75
C GLU A 76 -14.33 46.82 0.28
N GLU A 77 -14.69 45.78 -0.48
CA GLU A 77 -14.59 45.72 -1.95
C GLU A 77 -13.17 45.91 -2.55
N GLN A 78 -12.11 45.78 -1.76
CA GLN A 78 -10.70 45.88 -2.23
C GLN A 78 -10.21 44.63 -3.00
N PHE A 79 -11.13 43.84 -3.55
CA PHE A 79 -10.87 42.67 -4.37
C PHE A 79 -11.75 42.69 -5.63
N ASN A 80 -11.21 42.18 -6.73
CA ASN A 80 -11.98 41.97 -7.96
C ASN A 80 -12.28 40.48 -8.07
N ALA A 81 -13.49 40.08 -7.68
CA ALA A 81 -14.00 38.74 -7.91
C ALA A 81 -14.83 38.69 -9.21
N THR A 82 -14.52 37.72 -10.05
CA THR A 82 -15.34 37.34 -11.21
C THR A 82 -15.94 35.95 -10.98
N ARG A 83 -17.06 35.67 -11.63
CA ARG A 83 -17.63 34.32 -11.67
C ARG A 83 -17.42 33.73 -13.04
N GLU A 84 -16.67 32.65 -13.10
CA GLU A 84 -16.51 31.88 -14.32
C GLU A 84 -17.49 30.70 -14.26
N TRP A 85 -18.32 30.58 -15.28
CA TRP A 85 -19.12 29.38 -15.49
C TRP A 85 -18.35 28.49 -16.45
N SER A 86 -17.72 27.45 -15.91
CA SER A 86 -17.05 26.43 -16.71
C SER A 86 -18.11 25.55 -17.38
N SER A 87 -18.29 25.76 -18.69
CA SER A 87 -18.95 24.79 -19.55
C SER A 87 -18.12 23.52 -19.56
N VAL A 88 -18.77 22.37 -19.50
CA VAL A 88 -18.10 21.07 -19.38
C VAL A 88 -17.14 20.81 -20.56
N GLY A 89 -16.01 20.14 -20.26
CA GLY A 89 -14.88 19.95 -21.16
C GLY A 89 -15.15 19.21 -22.47
N GLU A 90 -14.12 19.02 -23.29
CA GLU A 90 -14.22 18.34 -24.58
C GLU A 90 -14.30 16.82 -24.44
N GLY A 91 -15.42 16.30 -23.91
CA GLY A 91 -15.61 14.85 -23.85
C GLY A 91 -16.81 14.34 -23.05
N ILE A 92 -16.58 13.21 -22.38
CA ILE A 92 -17.56 12.36 -21.68
C ILE A 92 -18.37 13.16 -20.65
N GLU A 93 -17.73 14.12 -20.00
CA GLU A 93 -18.30 14.96 -18.94
C GLU A 93 -19.54 15.75 -19.40
N LYS A 94 -19.60 16.16 -20.68
CA LYS A 94 -20.55 17.14 -21.24
C LYS A 94 -22.03 16.75 -21.21
N LYS A 95 -22.37 15.56 -20.72
CA LYS A 95 -23.74 15.03 -20.67
C LYS A 95 -24.31 14.86 -19.26
N MET A 96 -23.53 15.06 -18.21
CA MET A 96 -23.89 14.63 -16.84
C MET A 96 -23.85 15.75 -15.80
N HIS A 97 -23.03 16.78 -15.98
CA HIS A 97 -22.88 17.88 -15.00
C HIS A 97 -23.60 19.17 -15.46
N PRO A 98 -24.30 19.92 -14.58
CA PRO A 98 -24.94 21.21 -14.90
C PRO A 98 -23.97 22.38 -15.20
N GLY A 99 -22.70 22.08 -15.54
CA GLY A 99 -21.58 23.03 -15.44
C GLY A 99 -21.20 23.33 -13.99
N THR A 100 -20.05 23.93 -13.78
CA THR A 100 -19.59 24.41 -12.46
C THR A 100 -19.53 25.93 -12.47
N LEU A 101 -19.96 26.54 -11.36
CA LEU A 101 -19.72 27.96 -11.10
C LEU A 101 -18.47 28.04 -10.22
N THR A 102 -17.43 28.70 -10.69
CA THR A 102 -16.21 28.94 -9.93
C THR A 102 -16.09 30.44 -9.64
N ASP A 103 -15.78 30.78 -8.40
CA ASP A 103 -15.40 32.15 -8.03
C ASP A 103 -13.90 32.32 -8.39
N ASP A 104 -13.59 33.15 -9.39
CA ASP A 104 -12.22 33.44 -9.87
C ASP A 104 -11.85 34.88 -9.52
N PHE A 105 -10.91 35.04 -8.58
CA PHE A 105 -10.40 36.34 -8.18
C PHE A 105 -9.43 36.88 -9.23
N ARG A 106 -9.76 38.03 -9.83
CA ARG A 106 -8.85 38.77 -10.73
C ARG A 106 -7.84 39.63 -9.97
N PHE A 107 -8.20 40.04 -8.76
CA PHE A 107 -7.30 40.73 -7.83
C PHE A 107 -7.76 40.42 -6.40
N ALA A 108 -6.89 39.85 -5.57
CA ALA A 108 -7.19 39.56 -4.18
C ALA A 108 -5.93 39.60 -3.31
N ARG A 109 -6.07 40.03 -2.06
CA ARG A 109 -5.00 40.05 -1.04
C ARG A 109 -5.29 38.98 0.01
N PHE A 110 -4.23 38.33 0.47
CA PHE A 110 -4.28 37.33 1.54
C PHE A 110 -3.12 37.56 2.51
N GLN A 111 -3.38 37.35 3.80
CA GLN A 111 -2.35 37.18 4.81
C GLN A 111 -2.03 35.67 4.88
N TYR A 112 -0.75 35.33 4.78
CA TYR A 112 -0.27 33.96 4.66
C TYR A 112 0.78 33.71 5.75
N ILE A 113 0.53 32.79 6.67
CA ILE A 113 1.42 32.52 7.80
C ILE A 113 1.90 31.07 7.72
N TRP A 114 3.22 30.90 7.66
CA TRP A 114 3.88 29.59 7.53
C TRP A 114 5.26 29.62 8.18
N ASP A 115 5.57 28.58 8.97
CA ASP A 115 6.86 28.40 9.66
C ASP A 115 7.28 29.65 10.46
N ASP A 116 6.35 30.15 11.30
CA ASP A 116 6.43 31.40 12.09
C ASP A 116 6.71 32.70 11.30
N ASN A 117 6.70 32.66 9.96
CA ASN A 117 6.85 33.82 9.09
C ASN A 117 5.49 34.29 8.53
N GLU A 118 5.33 35.61 8.39
CA GLU A 118 4.15 36.25 7.81
C GLU A 118 4.46 36.83 6.43
N PHE A 119 3.64 36.48 5.45
CA PHE A 119 3.73 36.95 4.07
C PHE A 119 2.41 37.60 3.66
N LEU A 120 2.47 38.69 2.88
CA LEU A 120 1.31 39.25 2.19
C LEU A 120 1.30 38.72 0.76
N VAL A 121 0.27 37.96 0.40
CA VAL A 121 0.15 37.33 -0.93
C VAL A 121 -0.93 38.05 -1.73
N TYR A 122 -0.53 38.67 -2.84
CA TYR A 122 -1.46 39.19 -3.84
C TYR A 122 -1.62 38.16 -4.97
N TYR A 123 -2.85 37.73 -5.23
CA TYR A 123 -3.20 36.93 -6.39
C TYR A 123 -3.80 37.85 -7.46
N VAL A 124 -3.18 37.89 -8.63
CA VAL A 124 -3.53 38.82 -9.71
C VAL A 124 -3.63 38.07 -11.03
N VAL A 125 -4.75 38.26 -11.72
CA VAL A 125 -5.06 37.62 -12.99
C VAL A 125 -5.43 38.65 -14.03
N TRP A 126 -4.68 38.68 -15.14
CA TRP A 126 -5.01 39.53 -16.29
C TRP A 126 -5.01 38.73 -17.59
N GLN A 127 -5.65 39.32 -18.61
CA GLN A 127 -5.73 38.74 -19.94
C GLN A 127 -4.70 39.42 -20.85
N GLU A 128 -3.74 38.65 -21.36
CA GLU A 128 -2.90 39.08 -22.48
C GLU A 128 -3.53 38.69 -23.82
N MET A 129 -3.15 39.40 -24.89
CA MET A 129 -3.82 39.28 -26.17
C MET A 129 -3.42 37.95 -26.84
N LEU A 130 -4.42 37.10 -27.14
CA LEU A 130 -4.26 35.76 -27.72
C LEU A 130 -3.61 34.70 -26.81
N SER A 131 -3.40 34.96 -25.53
CA SER A 131 -2.92 33.96 -24.55
C SER A 131 -4.03 33.42 -23.65
N GLN A 132 -3.73 32.40 -22.85
CA GLN A 132 -4.52 32.11 -21.64
C GLN A 132 -4.37 33.25 -20.62
N PRO A 133 -5.29 33.42 -19.64
CA PRO A 133 -5.13 34.37 -18.55
C PRO A 133 -3.80 34.13 -17.80
N THR A 134 -3.01 35.19 -17.62
CA THR A 134 -1.79 35.13 -16.82
C THR A 134 -2.20 35.25 -15.35
N LYS A 135 -1.94 34.20 -14.57
CA LYS A 135 -2.24 34.10 -13.13
C LYS A 135 -0.92 34.16 -12.35
N LEU A 136 -0.65 35.23 -11.60
CA LEU A 136 0.54 35.35 -10.75
C LEU A 136 0.18 35.50 -9.27
N PHE A 137 1.04 34.94 -8.42
CA PHE A 137 1.20 35.35 -7.03
C PHE A 137 2.33 36.38 -6.93
N PHE A 138 2.09 37.49 -6.23
CA PHE A 138 3.13 38.37 -5.72
C PHE A 138 3.19 38.19 -4.21
N ILE A 139 4.29 37.60 -3.74
CA ILE A 139 4.54 37.30 -2.33
C ILE A 139 5.41 38.40 -1.76
N LEU A 140 4.94 39.05 -0.70
CA LEU A 140 5.62 40.14 -0.02
C LEU A 140 6.06 39.69 1.37
N HIS A 141 7.33 39.90 1.67
CA HIS A 141 7.93 39.67 2.99
C HIS A 141 8.66 40.93 3.46
N GLN A 142 8.68 41.22 4.77
CA GLN A 142 9.34 42.41 5.29
C GLN A 142 10.86 42.34 5.06
N ARG A 143 11.50 43.48 4.75
CA ARG A 143 12.95 43.55 4.53
C ARG A 143 13.73 43.54 5.84
N SER A 144 14.27 42.38 6.20
CA SER A 144 15.43 42.27 7.06
C SER A 144 16.70 42.24 6.19
N ASN A 145 17.60 43.20 6.38
CA ASN A 145 18.80 43.37 5.52
C ASN A 145 19.76 42.15 5.53
N SER A 146 19.59 41.19 6.43
CA SER A 146 20.40 39.98 6.55
C SER A 146 19.96 38.81 5.65
N HIS A 147 18.80 38.87 4.99
CA HIS A 147 18.17 37.70 4.34
C HIS A 147 17.92 37.84 2.83
N ILE A 148 18.40 38.92 2.22
CA ILE A 148 18.24 39.17 0.78
C ILE A 148 19.56 38.91 0.05
N ILE A 149 19.60 37.86 -0.78
CA ILE A 149 20.77 37.48 -1.60
C ILE A 149 20.37 37.57 -3.07
N ASP A 150 21.18 38.23 -3.90
CA ASP A 150 20.96 38.43 -5.35
C ASP A 150 19.56 38.97 -5.74
N GLY A 151 18.87 39.62 -4.80
CA GLY A 151 17.51 40.13 -5.00
C GLY A 151 16.39 39.11 -4.73
N HIS A 152 16.68 38.00 -4.05
CA HIS A 152 15.74 36.99 -3.56
C HIS A 152 15.69 36.96 -2.03
N CYS A 153 14.59 36.53 -1.44
CA CYS A 153 14.35 36.49 0.02
C CYS A 153 14.30 35.03 0.49
N GLN A 154 15.20 34.65 1.40
CA GLN A 154 15.38 33.26 1.85
C GLN A 154 14.12 32.64 2.45
N GLU A 155 13.34 33.43 3.19
CA GLU A 155 12.08 33.01 3.82
C GLU A 155 11.02 32.70 2.75
N THR A 156 10.97 33.53 1.70
CA THR A 156 10.07 33.32 0.56
C THR A 156 10.52 32.12 -0.27
N ASP A 157 11.81 31.96 -0.53
CA ASP A 157 12.35 30.81 -1.26
C ASP A 157 12.10 29.49 -0.49
N SER A 158 12.19 29.51 0.85
CA SER A 158 11.87 28.36 1.71
C SER A 158 10.39 27.96 1.62
N LEU A 159 9.48 28.93 1.64
CA LEU A 159 8.05 28.70 1.41
C LEU A 159 7.79 28.10 0.01
N LEU A 160 8.46 28.63 -1.03
CA LEU A 160 8.32 28.15 -2.39
C LEU A 160 8.90 26.73 -2.60
N LEU A 161 9.99 26.38 -1.93
CA LEU A 161 10.54 25.03 -1.94
C LEU A 161 9.62 24.03 -1.21
N ALA A 162 9.04 24.42 -0.07
CA ALA A 162 8.11 23.58 0.67
C ALA A 162 6.79 23.36 -0.11
N ALA A 163 6.17 24.44 -0.59
CA ALA A 163 4.95 24.38 -1.40
C ALA A 163 5.19 23.73 -2.76
N GLY A 164 6.38 23.91 -3.38
CA GLY A 164 6.78 23.23 -4.62
C GLY A 164 6.96 21.73 -4.44
N LYS A 165 7.64 21.30 -3.36
CA LYS A 165 7.75 19.88 -2.98
C LYS A 165 6.38 19.26 -2.75
N TRP A 166 5.49 19.96 -2.04
CA TRP A 166 4.11 19.52 -1.86
C TRP A 166 3.36 19.44 -3.20
N THR A 167 3.48 20.46 -4.06
CA THR A 167 2.84 20.48 -5.40
C THR A 167 3.28 19.30 -6.28
N SER A 168 4.54 18.84 -6.15
CA SER A 168 5.06 17.69 -6.91
C SER A 168 4.49 16.33 -6.47
N GLN A 169 3.96 16.23 -5.25
CA GLN A 169 3.36 14.99 -4.71
C GLN A 169 1.88 14.89 -5.08
N LEU A 170 1.34 13.66 -5.17
CA LEU A 170 -0.10 13.42 -5.36
C LEU A 170 -0.81 13.36 -4.01
N HIS A 171 -1.91 14.11 -3.86
CA HIS A 171 -2.69 14.19 -2.62
C HIS A 171 -4.13 13.74 -2.86
N ASP A 172 -4.32 12.43 -3.03
CA ASP A 172 -5.59 11.81 -3.45
C ASP A 172 -6.11 12.39 -4.78
N GLU A 173 -5.25 12.27 -5.81
CA GLU A 173 -5.35 12.92 -7.13
C GLU A 173 -4.89 11.97 -8.25
N ILE A 174 -5.41 12.15 -9.46
CA ILE A 174 -4.79 11.62 -10.68
C ILE A 174 -4.34 12.74 -11.62
N PHE A 175 -3.23 12.53 -12.33
CA PHE A 175 -2.85 13.38 -13.45
C PHE A 175 -3.70 13.06 -14.69
N VAL A 176 -4.37 14.09 -15.21
CA VAL A 176 -5.16 14.06 -16.45
C VAL A 176 -4.44 14.91 -17.48
N PHE A 177 -4.28 14.41 -18.70
CA PHE A 177 -3.78 15.20 -19.81
C PHE A 177 -4.96 15.66 -20.67
N ASP A 178 -5.28 16.95 -20.61
CA ASP A 178 -6.32 17.57 -21.42
C ASP A 178 -5.82 18.92 -21.98
N ASN A 179 -6.31 19.30 -23.16
CA ASN A 179 -6.02 20.57 -23.83
C ASN A 179 -4.51 20.98 -23.90
N GLY A 180 -3.62 19.97 -23.90
CA GLY A 180 -2.17 20.14 -24.02
C GLY A 180 -1.41 20.31 -22.70
N TYR A 181 -2.08 20.19 -21.55
CA TYR A 181 -1.46 20.30 -20.22
C TYR A 181 -1.82 19.10 -19.32
N TRP A 182 -0.97 18.86 -18.32
CA TRP A 182 -1.26 17.94 -17.24
C TRP A 182 -1.91 18.71 -16.08
N ASP A 183 -3.09 18.28 -15.68
CA ASP A 183 -3.81 18.81 -14.51
C ASP A 183 -4.08 17.69 -13.49
N LYS A 184 -4.38 18.05 -12.24
CA LYS A 184 -4.65 17.09 -11.17
C LYS A 184 -6.13 17.06 -10.82
N SER A 185 -6.79 15.93 -11.06
CA SER A 185 -8.19 15.74 -10.69
C SER A 185 -8.35 14.92 -9.41
N LYS A 186 -8.76 15.61 -8.33
CA LYS A 186 -9.30 14.98 -7.09
C LYS A 186 -10.65 14.29 -7.35
N GLU A 187 -11.43 14.81 -8.29
CA GLU A 187 -12.76 14.28 -8.62
C GLU A 187 -12.66 12.91 -9.30
N LEU A 188 -11.80 12.79 -10.33
CA LEU A 188 -11.61 11.52 -11.02
C LEU A 188 -10.91 10.47 -10.15
N TRP A 189 -10.02 10.87 -9.23
CA TRP A 189 -9.48 9.96 -8.20
C TRP A 189 -10.59 9.41 -7.28
N LYS A 190 -11.56 10.27 -6.90
CA LYS A 190 -12.71 9.87 -6.08
C LYS A 190 -13.77 9.08 -6.85
N SER A 191 -13.83 9.20 -8.18
CA SER A 191 -14.81 8.51 -9.03
C SER A 191 -14.54 7.00 -9.10
N GLY A 192 -15.12 6.25 -8.15
CA GLY A 192 -14.96 4.81 -8.05
C GLY A 192 -15.82 4.03 -9.04
N PHE A 193 -15.81 2.70 -8.91
CA PHE A 193 -16.74 1.83 -9.65
C PHE A 193 -18.21 2.17 -9.39
N PHE A 194 -18.54 2.56 -8.15
CA PHE A 194 -19.91 2.85 -7.72
C PHE A 194 -20.41 4.22 -8.21
N ASP A 195 -19.52 5.20 -8.36
CA ASP A 195 -19.84 6.57 -8.79
C ASP A 195 -20.13 6.69 -10.30
N ASN A 196 -19.83 5.64 -11.07
CA ASN A 196 -19.79 5.68 -12.54
C ASN A 196 -20.93 4.89 -13.22
N GLN A 197 -22.05 4.62 -12.54
CA GLN A 197 -23.17 3.82 -13.07
C GLN A 197 -23.63 4.26 -14.47
N GLU A 198 -23.88 5.55 -14.65
CA GLU A 198 -24.34 6.14 -15.91
C GLU A 198 -23.34 5.94 -17.04
N LEU A 199 -22.04 5.95 -16.74
CA LEU A 199 -20.98 5.75 -17.74
C LEU A 199 -21.02 4.32 -18.29
N TYR A 200 -21.13 3.31 -17.41
CA TYR A 200 -21.31 1.91 -17.82
C TYR A 200 -22.55 1.75 -18.71
N LYS A 201 -23.67 2.35 -18.31
CA LYS A 201 -24.93 2.34 -19.07
C LYS A 201 -24.81 3.04 -20.43
N GLN A 202 -24.13 4.17 -20.52
CA GLN A 202 -23.91 4.91 -21.77
C GLN A 202 -23.10 4.13 -22.79
N PHE A 203 -22.04 3.44 -22.36
CA PHE A 203 -21.18 2.63 -23.23
C PHE A 203 -21.70 1.19 -23.45
N ALA A 204 -22.91 0.87 -22.95
CA ALA A 204 -23.49 -0.48 -22.97
C ALA A 204 -22.56 -1.57 -22.38
N VAL A 205 -21.75 -1.19 -21.38
CA VAL A 205 -20.86 -2.10 -20.64
C VAL A 205 -21.61 -2.59 -19.39
N PRO A 206 -21.64 -3.90 -19.10
CA PRO A 206 -22.24 -4.41 -17.87
C PRO A 206 -21.62 -3.76 -16.63
N TRP A 207 -22.46 -3.24 -15.72
CA TRP A 207 -21.97 -2.53 -14.52
C TRP A 207 -21.62 -3.53 -13.42
N LYS A 208 -20.71 -4.46 -13.73
CA LYS A 208 -20.19 -5.48 -12.82
C LYS A 208 -18.69 -5.64 -12.98
N ARG A 209 -17.98 -5.88 -11.88
CA ARG A 209 -16.52 -6.09 -11.87
C ARG A 209 -16.15 -7.20 -10.89
N GLY A 210 -15.05 -7.89 -11.16
CA GLY A 210 -14.49 -8.89 -10.26
C GLY A 210 -12.99 -8.74 -10.08
N VAL A 211 -12.55 -8.69 -8.83
CA VAL A 211 -11.15 -8.52 -8.44
C VAL A 211 -10.69 -9.74 -7.65
N ILE A 212 -9.52 -10.29 -7.98
CA ILE A 212 -8.82 -11.27 -7.13
C ILE A 212 -7.64 -10.60 -6.44
N LEU A 213 -7.59 -10.69 -5.11
CA LEU A 213 -6.42 -10.34 -4.29
C LEU A 213 -5.66 -11.64 -3.99
N HIS A 214 -4.48 -11.82 -4.58
CA HIS A 214 -3.69 -13.04 -4.43
C HIS A 214 -2.29 -12.74 -3.90
N GLY A 215 -1.62 -13.76 -3.36
CA GLY A 215 -0.24 -13.65 -2.88
C GLY A 215 -0.04 -14.38 -1.56
N VAL A 216 1.18 -14.35 -1.03
CA VAL A 216 1.55 -15.04 0.22
C VAL A 216 0.70 -14.60 1.43
N PRO A 217 0.43 -15.50 2.40
CA PRO A 217 -0.31 -15.17 3.62
C PRO A 217 0.40 -14.09 4.46
N GLY A 218 -0.35 -13.42 5.33
CA GLY A 218 0.20 -12.38 6.22
C GLY A 218 0.40 -10.98 5.61
N ASN A 219 0.33 -10.83 4.28
CA ASN A 219 0.59 -9.55 3.59
C ASN A 219 -0.65 -8.66 3.41
N GLY A 220 -1.55 -8.62 4.38
CA GLY A 220 -2.59 -7.58 4.44
C GLY A 220 -3.85 -7.75 3.57
N LYS A 221 -3.99 -8.79 2.73
CA LYS A 221 -5.19 -9.03 1.87
C LYS A 221 -6.53 -8.77 2.60
N THR A 222 -6.78 -9.47 3.71
CA THR A 222 -7.99 -9.33 4.54
C THR A 222 -8.11 -7.96 5.22
N VAL A 223 -6.98 -7.31 5.55
CA VAL A 223 -6.97 -5.95 6.14
C VAL A 223 -7.37 -4.92 5.09
N SER A 224 -6.88 -5.02 3.86
CA SER A 224 -7.28 -4.17 2.73
C SER A 224 -8.77 -4.29 2.41
N ILE A 225 -9.31 -5.52 2.44
CA ILE A 225 -10.76 -5.75 2.31
C ILE A 225 -11.54 -5.04 3.42
N LYS A 226 -11.12 -5.17 4.69
CA LYS A 226 -11.77 -4.49 5.82
C LYS A 226 -11.70 -2.96 5.72
N ALA A 227 -10.56 -2.43 5.29
CA ALA A 227 -10.39 -0.98 5.06
C ALA A 227 -11.32 -0.49 3.94
N LEU A 228 -11.44 -1.23 2.83
CA LEU A 228 -12.37 -0.92 1.74
C LEU A 228 -13.83 -0.94 2.21
N MET A 229 -14.26 -1.96 2.95
CA MET A 229 -15.61 -2.03 3.52
C MET A 229 -15.92 -0.81 4.41
N ALA A 230 -14.98 -0.43 5.30
CA ALA A 230 -15.14 0.72 6.17
C ALA A 230 -15.21 2.04 5.36
N SER A 231 -14.35 2.19 4.35
CA SER A 231 -14.34 3.37 3.47
C SER A 231 -15.60 3.50 2.62
N LEU A 232 -16.20 2.39 2.19
CA LEU A 232 -17.44 2.38 1.43
C LEU A 232 -18.68 2.66 2.31
N TYR A 233 -18.64 2.23 3.56
CA TYR A 233 -19.70 2.48 4.53
C TYR A 233 -19.68 3.92 5.08
N SER A 234 -18.53 4.59 5.10
CA SER A 234 -18.38 5.98 5.56
C SER A 234 -18.63 7.05 4.49
N ARG A 235 -19.01 6.65 3.26
CA ARG A 235 -19.46 7.56 2.20
C ARG A 235 -20.75 8.29 2.57
N SER A 236 -21.02 9.41 1.90
CA SER A 236 -22.33 10.10 1.97
C SER A 236 -23.48 9.24 1.43
N ASP A 237 -23.17 8.33 0.52
CA ASP A 237 -23.99 7.25 -0.02
C ASP A 237 -23.39 5.89 0.41
N PRO A 238 -23.75 5.35 1.58
CA PRO A 238 -23.12 4.13 2.10
C PRO A 238 -23.36 2.92 1.18
N ILE A 239 -22.29 2.33 0.67
CA ILE A 239 -22.36 1.13 -0.16
C ILE A 239 -22.32 -0.11 0.75
N PRO A 240 -23.38 -0.93 0.81
CA PRO A 240 -23.38 -2.13 1.64
C PRO A 240 -22.34 -3.17 1.17
N SER A 241 -21.88 -3.98 2.12
CA SER A 241 -20.90 -5.05 1.89
C SER A 241 -21.39 -6.39 2.43
N LEU A 242 -21.35 -7.43 1.60
CA LEU A 242 -21.64 -8.82 1.97
C LEU A 242 -20.33 -9.62 2.05
N TYR A 243 -20.14 -10.33 3.17
CA TYR A 243 -18.89 -11.05 3.46
C TYR A 243 -19.14 -12.55 3.60
N VAL A 244 -18.61 -13.33 2.67
CA VAL A 244 -18.78 -14.79 2.60
C VAL A 244 -17.53 -15.50 3.12
N LYS A 245 -17.71 -16.34 4.14
CA LYS A 245 -16.67 -17.17 4.76
C LYS A 245 -16.81 -18.66 4.49
N SER A 246 -18.02 -19.12 4.19
CA SER A 246 -18.33 -20.52 3.90
C SER A 246 -19.65 -20.58 3.11
N PHE A 247 -19.82 -21.61 2.29
CA PHE A 247 -21.10 -21.98 1.68
C PHE A 247 -21.82 -23.10 2.44
N GLU A 248 -21.18 -23.68 3.47
CA GLU A 248 -21.77 -24.72 4.32
C GLU A 248 -23.06 -24.22 4.98
N THR A 249 -24.08 -25.07 5.05
CA THR A 249 -25.29 -24.79 5.82
C THR A 249 -25.74 -26.02 6.61
N ASN A 250 -26.32 -25.78 7.78
CA ASN A 250 -26.77 -26.86 8.67
C ASN A 250 -28.04 -27.60 8.18
N CYS A 251 -28.73 -27.10 7.15
CA CYS A 251 -30.08 -27.56 6.78
C CYS A 251 -30.39 -27.60 5.28
N GLN A 252 -29.50 -27.11 4.40
CA GLN A 252 -29.72 -26.93 2.96
C GLN A 252 -28.44 -27.28 2.17
N THR A 253 -28.53 -27.31 0.83
CA THR A 253 -27.36 -27.52 -0.02
C THR A 253 -26.56 -26.23 -0.20
N GLU A 254 -25.25 -26.35 -0.38
CA GLU A 254 -24.34 -25.23 -0.68
C GLU A 254 -24.76 -24.49 -1.96
N GLN A 255 -25.35 -25.20 -2.92
CA GLN A 255 -25.96 -24.65 -4.14
C GLN A 255 -27.06 -23.62 -3.83
N TYR A 256 -27.91 -23.91 -2.83
CA TYR A 256 -28.93 -22.97 -2.36
C TYR A 256 -28.28 -21.77 -1.66
N ALA A 257 -27.26 -22.00 -0.82
CA ALA A 257 -26.54 -20.93 -0.14
C ALA A 257 -25.90 -19.93 -1.13
N ILE A 258 -25.19 -20.43 -2.15
CA ILE A 258 -24.63 -19.64 -3.24
C ILE A 258 -25.71 -18.78 -3.90
N ARG A 259 -26.85 -19.38 -4.27
CA ARG A 259 -27.97 -18.63 -4.88
C ARG A 259 -28.53 -17.55 -3.95
N GLN A 260 -28.72 -17.84 -2.65
CA GLN A 260 -29.22 -16.84 -1.70
C GLN A 260 -28.25 -15.67 -1.52
N ILE A 261 -26.93 -15.93 -1.47
CA ILE A 261 -25.90 -14.89 -1.37
C ILE A 261 -25.98 -13.95 -2.58
N PHE A 262 -26.08 -14.47 -3.80
CA PHE A 262 -26.19 -13.65 -5.00
C PHE A 262 -27.54 -12.92 -5.10
N GLN A 263 -28.65 -13.54 -4.69
CA GLN A 263 -29.95 -12.86 -4.61
C GLN A 263 -29.93 -11.71 -3.60
N GLN A 264 -29.25 -11.87 -2.46
CA GLN A 264 -29.07 -10.80 -1.47
C GLN A 264 -28.14 -9.70 -2.00
N ALA A 265 -27.09 -10.04 -2.76
CA ALA A 265 -26.21 -9.05 -3.39
C ALA A 265 -26.95 -8.23 -4.47
N ARG A 266 -27.84 -8.86 -5.25
CA ARG A 266 -28.70 -8.20 -6.25
C ARG A 266 -29.73 -7.28 -5.60
N SER A 267 -30.36 -7.69 -4.49
CA SER A 267 -31.34 -6.86 -3.78
C SER A 267 -30.72 -5.67 -3.03
N MET A 268 -29.41 -5.75 -2.74
CA MET A 268 -28.62 -4.71 -2.08
C MET A 268 -27.78 -3.87 -3.06
N ALA A 269 -27.92 -4.06 -4.38
CA ALA A 269 -27.13 -3.32 -5.36
C ALA A 269 -27.42 -1.80 -5.33
N PRO A 270 -26.39 -0.92 -5.39
CA PRO A 270 -24.95 -1.22 -5.52
C PRO A 270 -24.34 -1.87 -4.26
N CYS A 271 -23.56 -2.94 -4.44
CA CYS A 271 -23.06 -3.76 -3.34
C CYS A 271 -21.61 -4.23 -3.59
N LEU A 272 -20.80 -4.28 -2.52
CA LEU A 272 -19.53 -5.00 -2.49
C LEU A 272 -19.78 -6.44 -2.02
N LEU A 273 -19.41 -7.45 -2.81
CA LEU A 273 -19.55 -8.88 -2.48
C LEU A 273 -18.17 -9.52 -2.32
N ILE A 274 -17.88 -10.06 -1.14
CA ILE A 274 -16.55 -10.53 -0.74
C ILE A 274 -16.58 -12.04 -0.52
N PHE A 275 -15.60 -12.74 -1.10
CA PHE A 275 -15.31 -14.15 -0.90
C PHE A 275 -13.90 -14.29 -0.31
N GLU A 276 -13.79 -14.70 0.96
CA GLU A 276 -12.48 -14.92 1.60
C GLU A 276 -11.97 -16.34 1.35
N ASP A 277 -10.71 -16.48 0.94
CA ASP A 277 -10.03 -17.74 0.62
C ASP A 277 -10.79 -18.60 -0.41
N LEU A 278 -10.93 -18.04 -1.61
CA LEU A 278 -11.68 -18.58 -2.75
C LEU A 278 -11.22 -20.00 -3.16
N ASP A 279 -9.95 -20.33 -2.91
CA ASP A 279 -9.37 -21.67 -3.13
C ASP A 279 -9.82 -22.72 -2.10
N SER A 280 -10.32 -22.30 -0.94
CA SER A 280 -10.99 -23.15 0.05
C SER A 280 -12.52 -23.12 -0.10
N LEU A 281 -13.08 -22.01 -0.60
CA LEU A 281 -14.52 -21.84 -0.78
C LEU A 281 -15.10 -22.62 -1.97
N VAL A 282 -14.38 -22.79 -3.08
CA VAL A 282 -14.97 -23.29 -4.35
C VAL A 282 -14.43 -24.66 -4.75
N ASN A 283 -15.01 -25.70 -4.16
CA ASN A 283 -14.76 -27.10 -4.50
C ASN A 283 -15.30 -27.49 -5.89
N ASP A 284 -14.81 -28.60 -6.47
CA ASP A 284 -15.23 -29.10 -7.79
C ASP A 284 -16.76 -29.26 -7.91
N ASP A 285 -17.42 -29.80 -6.87
CA ASP A 285 -18.86 -30.12 -6.87
C ASP A 285 -19.78 -28.88 -6.94
N ILE A 286 -19.34 -27.75 -6.39
CA ILE A 286 -20.12 -26.49 -6.36
C ILE A 286 -19.65 -25.44 -7.37
N ARG A 287 -18.51 -25.67 -8.02
CA ARG A 287 -17.90 -24.74 -8.98
C ARG A 287 -18.84 -24.31 -10.09
N SER A 288 -19.58 -25.25 -10.69
CA SER A 288 -20.52 -24.95 -11.78
C SER A 288 -21.63 -23.99 -11.32
N TYR A 289 -22.19 -24.20 -10.13
CA TYR A 289 -23.22 -23.36 -9.52
C TYR A 289 -22.69 -21.96 -9.20
N PHE A 290 -21.51 -21.86 -8.59
CA PHE A 290 -20.84 -20.59 -8.33
C PHE A 290 -20.59 -19.80 -9.63
N LEU A 291 -20.05 -20.46 -10.65
CA LEU A 291 -19.75 -19.83 -11.95
C LEU A 291 -21.01 -19.36 -12.70
N ASN A 292 -22.14 -20.06 -12.57
CA ASN A 292 -23.41 -19.66 -13.17
C ASN A 292 -23.94 -18.35 -12.55
N GLU A 293 -23.83 -18.18 -11.24
CA GLU A 293 -24.22 -16.94 -10.55
C GLU A 293 -23.26 -15.78 -10.86
N VAL A 294 -21.96 -16.03 -10.97
CA VAL A 294 -20.93 -15.02 -11.34
C VAL A 294 -21.08 -14.54 -12.80
N ASP A 295 -21.35 -15.46 -13.73
CA ASP A 295 -21.61 -15.11 -15.14
C ASP A 295 -22.87 -14.25 -15.26
N GLY A 296 -23.90 -14.53 -14.46
CA GLY A 296 -25.10 -13.70 -14.33
C GLY A 296 -26.20 -14.08 -15.33
N LEU A 297 -26.85 -15.22 -15.12
CA LEU A 297 -28.14 -15.53 -15.78
C LEU A 297 -29.23 -14.53 -15.34
N GLU A 298 -29.16 -14.06 -14.10
CA GLU A 298 -29.85 -12.87 -13.58
C GLU A 298 -28.83 -11.70 -13.58
N SER A 299 -29.27 -10.45 -13.78
CA SER A 299 -28.31 -9.33 -13.85
C SER A 299 -27.58 -9.12 -12.51
N ASN A 300 -26.27 -8.90 -12.61
CA ASN A 300 -25.37 -8.55 -11.51
C ASN A 300 -24.91 -7.08 -11.58
N ASP A 301 -25.69 -6.20 -12.23
CA ASP A 301 -25.39 -4.76 -12.28
C ASP A 301 -25.32 -4.15 -10.86
N GLY A 302 -24.35 -3.27 -10.65
CA GLY A 302 -24.05 -2.65 -9.35
C GLY A 302 -23.21 -3.51 -8.40
N ILE A 303 -22.84 -4.74 -8.80
CA ILE A 303 -22.08 -5.64 -7.94
C ILE A 303 -20.58 -5.59 -8.28
N LEU A 304 -19.78 -5.22 -7.28
CA LEU A 304 -18.32 -5.40 -7.27
C LEU A 304 -17.99 -6.65 -6.47
N MET A 305 -17.38 -7.65 -7.11
CA MET A 305 -16.92 -8.88 -6.45
C MET A 305 -15.44 -8.79 -6.08
N ILE A 306 -15.07 -9.21 -4.88
CA ILE A 306 -13.67 -9.39 -4.45
C ILE A 306 -13.47 -10.80 -3.92
N GLY A 307 -12.58 -11.57 -4.53
CA GLY A 307 -12.07 -12.83 -3.99
C GLY A 307 -10.67 -12.65 -3.41
N SER A 308 -10.40 -13.15 -2.20
CA SER A 308 -9.01 -13.37 -1.76
C SER A 308 -8.57 -14.80 -2.04
N THR A 309 -7.26 -15.02 -2.23
CA THR A 309 -6.67 -16.37 -2.28
C THR A 309 -5.20 -16.32 -1.84
N ASN A 310 -4.70 -17.44 -1.30
CA ASN A 310 -3.26 -17.61 -1.09
C ASN A 310 -2.59 -18.30 -2.29
N HIS A 311 -3.37 -19.01 -3.14
CA HIS A 311 -2.88 -19.87 -4.21
C HIS A 311 -3.65 -19.64 -5.52
N LEU A 312 -3.25 -18.62 -6.28
CA LEU A 312 -3.86 -18.31 -7.59
C LEU A 312 -3.73 -19.46 -8.60
N ASP A 313 -2.73 -20.32 -8.41
CA ASP A 313 -2.44 -21.54 -9.16
C ASP A 313 -3.42 -22.69 -8.85
N LYS A 314 -3.95 -22.76 -7.62
CA LYS A 314 -5.00 -23.74 -7.23
C LYS A 314 -6.39 -23.33 -7.69
N LEU A 315 -6.62 -22.04 -7.98
CA LEU A 315 -7.90 -21.56 -8.49
C LEU A 315 -8.17 -22.05 -9.93
N ASP A 316 -9.38 -22.61 -10.11
CA ASP A 316 -9.85 -23.12 -11.39
C ASP A 316 -9.63 -22.11 -12.55
N PRO A 317 -9.11 -22.54 -13.72
CA PRO A 317 -8.84 -21.66 -14.86
C PRO A 317 -10.04 -20.84 -15.34
N ALA A 318 -11.27 -21.32 -15.13
CA ALA A 318 -12.48 -20.60 -15.51
C ALA A 318 -12.84 -19.50 -14.49
N ILE A 319 -12.37 -19.57 -13.24
CA ILE A 319 -12.41 -18.46 -12.28
C ILE A 319 -11.24 -17.50 -12.54
N SER A 320 -10.03 -18.05 -12.66
CA SER A 320 -8.80 -17.25 -12.66
C SER A 320 -8.42 -16.69 -14.03
N LYS A 321 -8.70 -17.36 -15.16
CA LYS A 321 -8.23 -16.92 -16.50
C LYS A 321 -9.33 -16.34 -17.39
N ARG A 322 -10.62 -16.61 -17.12
CA ARG A 322 -11.72 -16.15 -17.99
C ARG A 322 -12.07 -14.67 -17.72
N PRO A 323 -12.09 -13.80 -18.74
CA PRO A 323 -12.60 -12.43 -18.62
C PRO A 323 -14.07 -12.38 -18.16
N SER A 324 -14.55 -11.18 -17.79
CA SER A 324 -15.92 -10.87 -17.31
C SER A 324 -16.41 -11.55 -16.02
N ARG A 325 -15.58 -12.40 -15.41
CA ARG A 325 -15.80 -12.99 -14.07
C ARG A 325 -14.98 -12.21 -13.03
N PHE A 326 -13.70 -12.57 -12.91
CA PHE A 326 -12.69 -11.81 -12.18
C PHE A 326 -11.70 -11.20 -13.17
N ASP A 327 -12.04 -10.02 -13.67
CA ASP A 327 -11.32 -9.33 -14.74
C ASP A 327 -10.05 -8.59 -14.27
N ARG A 328 -9.88 -8.39 -12.96
CA ARG A 328 -8.67 -7.78 -12.35
C ARG A 328 -8.04 -8.69 -11.30
N LYS A 329 -6.71 -8.61 -11.19
CA LYS A 329 -5.90 -9.36 -10.22
C LYS A 329 -4.85 -8.43 -9.64
N TYR A 330 -4.73 -8.43 -8.31
CA TYR A 330 -3.71 -7.67 -7.60
C TYR A 330 -2.86 -8.62 -6.76
N HIS A 331 -1.55 -8.56 -6.97
CA HIS A 331 -0.58 -9.41 -6.29
C HIS A 331 -0.04 -8.71 -5.04
N PHE A 332 -0.42 -9.21 -3.87
CA PHE A 332 0.12 -8.84 -2.58
C PHE A 332 1.45 -9.56 -2.36
N LYS A 333 2.53 -8.85 -2.66
CA LYS A 333 3.92 -9.30 -2.47
C LYS A 333 4.31 -9.25 -0.98
N ILE A 334 5.48 -9.80 -0.68
CA ILE A 334 6.22 -9.49 0.56
C ILE A 334 6.64 -8.01 0.49
N PRO A 335 6.55 -7.23 1.59
CA PRO A 335 6.86 -5.81 1.57
C PRO A 335 8.33 -5.50 1.20
N GLY A 336 8.50 -4.53 0.31
CA GLY A 336 9.81 -3.94 -0.01
C GLY A 336 10.39 -3.09 1.13
N GLU A 337 11.64 -2.68 1.02
CA GLU A 337 12.36 -1.90 2.04
C GLU A 337 11.56 -0.66 2.50
N ASP A 338 11.09 0.16 1.56
CA ASP A 338 10.26 1.34 1.85
C ASP A 338 8.98 0.99 2.63
N GLU A 339 8.29 -0.08 2.24
CA GLU A 339 7.05 -0.54 2.89
C GLU A 339 7.32 -1.06 4.31
N ARG A 340 8.46 -1.75 4.52
CA ARG A 340 8.94 -2.16 5.85
C ARG A 340 9.29 -0.94 6.69
N ARG A 341 10.03 0.04 6.14
CA ARG A 341 10.38 1.29 6.82
C ARG A 341 9.15 2.10 7.24
N MET A 342 8.15 2.22 6.37
CA MET A 342 6.86 2.85 6.69
C MET A 342 6.11 2.11 7.81
N TYR A 343 6.15 0.78 7.82
CA TYR A 343 5.55 -0.05 8.86
C TYR A 343 6.28 0.09 10.20
N VAL A 344 7.61 0.18 10.18
CA VAL A 344 8.45 0.45 11.35
C VAL A 344 8.17 1.86 11.91
N GLU A 345 8.07 2.89 11.06
CA GLU A 345 7.72 4.26 11.46
C GLU A 345 6.29 4.37 12.04
N TYR A 346 5.35 3.53 11.59
CA TYR A 346 4.05 3.38 12.24
C TYR A 346 4.18 2.85 13.68
N TRP A 347 5.04 1.86 13.92
CA TRP A 347 5.33 1.37 15.28
C TRP A 347 6.09 2.39 16.12
N ARG A 348 7.07 3.10 15.55
CA ARG A 348 7.77 4.21 16.22
C ARG A 348 6.78 5.25 16.71
N ARG A 349 5.92 5.82 15.85
CA ARG A 349 4.89 6.80 16.26
C ARG A 349 3.92 6.30 17.33
N LYS A 350 3.67 5.00 17.38
CA LYS A 350 2.85 4.38 18.44
C LYS A 350 3.61 4.24 19.77
N LEU A 351 4.93 4.09 19.72
CA LEU A 351 5.82 3.89 20.87
C LEU A 351 6.45 5.19 21.42
N LEU A 352 6.57 6.25 20.61
CA LEU A 352 7.08 7.58 21.03
C LEU A 352 6.31 8.20 22.23
N LYS A 353 5.12 7.68 22.56
CA LYS A 353 4.35 8.07 23.74
C LYS A 353 4.79 7.37 25.04
N ASN A 354 5.77 6.49 24.97
CA ASN A 354 6.24 5.68 26.10
C ASN A 354 7.68 6.05 26.47
N GLU A 355 7.84 6.69 27.62
CA GLU A 355 9.14 7.11 28.18
C GLU A 355 10.10 5.95 28.46
N THR A 356 9.61 4.69 28.46
CA THR A 356 10.43 3.48 28.70
C THR A 356 11.15 2.95 27.45
N VAL A 357 10.80 3.40 26.23
CA VAL A 357 11.33 2.83 24.98
C VAL A 357 11.92 3.92 24.09
N GLU A 358 13.25 3.97 24.04
CA GLU A 358 13.98 4.88 23.16
C GLU A 358 13.99 4.36 21.71
N PHE A 359 13.36 5.11 20.80
CA PHE A 359 13.24 4.75 19.38
C PHE A 359 13.63 5.93 18.45
N PRO A 360 14.94 6.12 18.20
CA PRO A 360 15.46 7.09 17.22
C PRO A 360 14.96 6.80 15.79
N GLU A 361 15.00 7.80 14.91
CA GLU A 361 14.49 7.66 13.53
C GLU A 361 15.39 6.77 12.66
N GLU A 362 16.68 6.80 12.95
CA GLU A 362 17.75 6.05 12.30
C GLU A 362 17.53 4.54 12.42
N LEU A 363 16.97 4.08 13.55
CA LEU A 363 16.60 2.68 13.75
C LEU A 363 15.54 2.20 12.74
N CYS A 364 14.72 3.10 12.19
CA CYS A 364 13.66 2.69 11.27
C CYS A 364 14.20 2.15 9.94
N GLY A 365 15.37 2.64 9.48
CA GLY A 365 16.09 2.05 8.35
C GLY A 365 16.70 0.71 8.73
N ILE A 366 17.51 0.68 9.80
CA ILE A 366 18.23 -0.52 10.26
C ILE A 366 17.28 -1.71 10.49
N ILE A 367 16.11 -1.48 11.10
CA ILE A 367 15.11 -2.55 11.32
C ILE A 367 14.44 -2.97 10.00
N ALA A 368 14.23 -2.07 9.04
CA ALA A 368 13.69 -2.40 7.73
C ALA A 368 14.67 -3.25 6.89
N ASP A 369 15.97 -3.00 7.01
CA ASP A 369 17.03 -3.78 6.36
C ASP A 369 17.17 -5.16 7.01
N LEU A 370 17.22 -5.23 8.34
CA LEU A 370 17.32 -6.49 9.10
C LEU A 370 16.09 -7.42 8.94
N SER A 371 14.93 -6.87 8.57
CA SER A 371 13.67 -7.63 8.40
C SER A 371 13.38 -8.03 6.95
N GLU A 372 14.42 -8.18 6.12
CA GLU A 372 14.27 -8.63 4.73
C GLU A 372 13.54 -9.98 4.64
N GLY A 373 12.53 -10.04 3.75
CA GLY A 373 11.71 -11.23 3.54
C GLY A 373 10.54 -11.40 4.52
N PHE A 374 10.42 -10.58 5.57
CA PHE A 374 9.30 -10.68 6.50
C PHE A 374 7.99 -10.20 5.87
N SER A 375 6.90 -10.94 6.08
CA SER A 375 5.54 -10.46 5.78
C SER A 375 5.09 -9.42 6.81
N PHE A 376 4.04 -8.64 6.51
CA PHE A 376 3.44 -7.75 7.52
C PHE A 376 2.97 -8.48 8.80
N ALA A 377 2.68 -9.78 8.74
CA ALA A 377 2.41 -10.59 9.93
C ALA A 377 3.68 -10.85 10.76
N TYR A 378 4.80 -11.24 10.13
CA TYR A 378 6.08 -11.41 10.83
C TYR A 378 6.61 -10.08 11.38
N LEU A 379 6.48 -8.98 10.65
CA LEU A 379 6.83 -7.63 11.14
C LEU A 379 5.98 -7.24 12.35
N LYS A 380 4.68 -7.58 12.35
CA LYS A 380 3.82 -7.36 13.52
C LYS A 380 4.28 -8.18 14.71
N GLU A 381 4.58 -9.46 14.50
CA GLU A 381 5.00 -10.37 15.56
C GLU A 381 6.35 -9.95 16.15
N LEU A 382 7.30 -9.54 15.31
CA LEU A 382 8.60 -8.98 15.73
C LEU A 382 8.44 -7.85 16.77
N PHE A 383 7.59 -6.85 16.49
CA PHE A 383 7.35 -5.76 17.44
C PHE A 383 6.61 -6.24 18.70
N VAL A 384 5.68 -7.19 18.59
CA VAL A 384 4.97 -7.76 19.75
C VAL A 384 5.93 -8.53 20.66
N MET A 385 6.76 -9.41 20.11
CA MET A 385 7.77 -10.17 20.85
C MET A 385 8.79 -9.25 21.51
N ALA A 386 9.33 -8.26 20.76
CA ALA A 386 10.30 -7.32 21.29
C ALA A 386 9.74 -6.51 22.48
N LEU A 387 8.52 -5.99 22.35
CA LEU A 387 7.86 -5.23 23.42
C LEU A 387 7.53 -6.12 24.65
N LEU A 388 7.12 -7.37 24.44
CA LEU A 388 6.88 -8.30 25.55
C LEU A 388 8.17 -8.66 26.29
N SER A 389 9.30 -8.79 25.60
CA SER A 389 10.61 -8.98 26.23
C SER A 389 11.03 -7.74 27.04
N LEU A 390 10.86 -6.53 26.51
CA LEU A 390 11.12 -5.29 27.27
C LEU A 390 10.26 -5.20 28.54
N VAL A 391 8.95 -5.50 28.46
CA VAL A 391 8.03 -5.49 29.62
C VAL A 391 8.39 -6.56 30.66
N ARG A 392 8.95 -7.70 30.23
CA ARG A 392 9.44 -8.76 31.13
C ARG A 392 10.76 -8.42 31.82
N GLY A 393 11.36 -7.27 31.52
CA GLY A 393 12.59 -6.79 32.17
C GLY A 393 13.87 -7.41 31.60
N PHE A 394 13.83 -7.98 30.40
CA PHE A 394 15.03 -8.45 29.71
C PHE A 394 15.99 -7.28 29.46
N LYS A 395 17.22 -7.43 29.96
CA LYS A 395 18.34 -6.55 29.64
C LYS A 395 19.16 -7.26 28.58
N GLY A 396 19.65 -6.53 27.57
CA GLY A 396 20.28 -7.13 26.37
C GLY A 396 21.52 -7.98 26.61
N ASP A 397 21.99 -8.12 27.85
CA ASP A 397 23.16 -8.87 28.28
C ASP A 397 22.89 -10.39 28.45
N ASP A 398 21.62 -10.83 28.41
CA ASP A 398 21.23 -12.25 28.53
C ASP A 398 21.63 -13.12 27.30
N PHE A 399 22.20 -12.52 26.24
CA PHE A 399 22.57 -13.20 25.00
C PHE A 399 23.89 -12.68 24.42
N GLU A 400 24.89 -13.55 24.21
CA GLU A 400 26.04 -13.22 23.38
C GLU A 400 25.60 -13.06 21.91
N ILE A 401 25.67 -11.82 21.40
CA ILE A 401 25.52 -11.54 19.97
C ILE A 401 26.85 -11.91 19.28
N VAL A 402 27.03 -13.19 18.98
CA VAL A 402 28.18 -13.66 18.19
C VAL A 402 27.89 -13.43 16.71
N ASP A 403 28.77 -12.70 16.03
CA ASP A 403 28.74 -12.59 14.57
C ASP A 403 29.29 -13.86 13.92
N LYS A 404 28.82 -14.17 12.71
CA LYS A 404 29.02 -15.49 12.09
C LYS A 404 30.50 -15.82 11.81
N GLU A 405 31.37 -14.82 11.77
CA GLU A 405 32.81 -14.95 11.58
C GLU A 405 33.55 -15.36 12.87
N ASP A 406 32.99 -15.08 14.06
CA ASP A 406 33.58 -15.43 15.36
C ASP A 406 33.14 -16.81 15.88
N ALA A 407 32.09 -17.40 15.30
CA ALA A 407 31.59 -18.72 15.69
C ALA A 407 32.51 -19.88 15.24
N ASP A 408 33.26 -19.70 14.15
CA ASP A 408 34.12 -20.75 13.56
C ASP A 408 35.55 -20.82 14.19
N THR A 409 35.87 -19.99 15.19
CA THR A 409 37.26 -19.84 15.70
C THR A 409 37.51 -20.29 17.14
N LYS A 410 36.49 -20.68 17.92
CA LYS A 410 36.69 -21.24 19.28
C LYS A 410 36.72 -22.78 19.28
N PRO A 411 37.85 -23.44 19.60
CA PRO A 411 37.89 -24.88 19.76
C PRO A 411 37.18 -25.33 21.04
N ILE A 412 36.44 -26.44 20.97
CA ILE A 412 35.78 -27.06 22.12
C ILE A 412 36.82 -27.81 22.96
N SER A 413 37.08 -27.34 24.18
CA SER A 413 37.82 -28.09 25.20
C SER A 413 37.32 -27.79 26.61
N GLU A 414 37.40 -28.80 27.48
CA GLU A 414 37.16 -28.75 28.93
C GLU A 414 35.69 -28.69 29.41
N ALA A 415 34.99 -29.83 29.24
CA ALA A 415 33.85 -30.16 30.08
C ALA A 415 34.33 -30.63 31.47
N ALA A 416 34.19 -29.79 32.49
CA ALA A 416 34.46 -30.14 33.89
C ALA A 416 33.29 -30.91 34.51
N THR A 417 33.60 -31.95 35.29
CA THR A 417 32.67 -32.82 36.01
C THR A 417 32.09 -32.18 37.28
N PRO A 418 30.82 -32.44 37.64
CA PRO A 418 30.29 -32.19 38.99
C PRO A 418 30.40 -33.43 39.90
N GLU A 419 30.94 -33.27 41.11
CA GLU A 419 30.94 -34.26 42.19
C GLU A 419 29.94 -33.89 43.32
N GLY A 420 29.31 -34.91 43.93
CA GLY A 420 28.52 -34.85 45.20
C GLY A 420 27.12 -34.20 45.10
N GLU A 421 26.06 -34.56 45.85
CA GLU A 421 25.72 -35.61 46.84
C GLU A 421 24.15 -35.67 46.90
N GLU A 422 23.39 -36.68 47.38
CA GLU A 422 23.67 -38.00 47.98
C GLU A 422 22.42 -38.95 47.92
N LYS A 423 22.60 -40.21 48.37
CA LYS A 423 21.60 -41.14 48.99
C LYS A 423 20.19 -41.33 48.36
N ASN A 424 19.96 -42.52 47.78
CA ASN A 424 19.41 -43.67 48.53
C ASN A 424 19.33 -44.99 47.74
N LYS A 425 19.97 -46.03 48.30
CA LYS A 425 19.61 -47.46 48.40
C LYS A 425 19.08 -48.26 47.19
N ASP A 426 19.88 -49.28 46.86
CA ASP A 426 19.53 -50.71 46.82
C ASP A 426 18.29 -51.16 46.00
N ASP A 427 18.54 -51.80 44.85
CA ASP A 427 18.27 -53.24 44.71
C ASP A 427 18.91 -53.83 43.43
N GLU A 428 19.61 -54.97 43.56
CA GLU A 428 20.23 -55.68 42.44
C GLU A 428 19.23 -56.54 41.66
N LYS A 429 19.31 -56.56 40.31
CA LYS A 429 19.33 -57.83 39.55
C LYS A 429 19.76 -57.72 38.07
N LYS A 430 20.85 -58.44 37.81
CA LYS A 430 21.38 -58.99 36.54
C LYS A 430 20.45 -59.07 35.33
N LEU A 431 21.02 -58.84 34.16
CA LEU A 431 20.72 -59.56 32.91
C LEU A 431 22.01 -59.76 32.08
N GLU A 432 21.99 -60.73 31.18
CA GLU A 432 23.18 -61.50 30.73
C GLU A 432 23.71 -61.09 29.35
N GLU A 433 24.98 -61.42 29.07
CA GLU A 433 25.58 -61.35 27.73
C GLU A 433 25.04 -62.45 26.80
N VAL A 434 24.86 -62.17 25.51
CA VAL A 434 24.62 -63.21 24.48
C VAL A 434 25.51 -62.99 23.26
N CYS A 435 26.06 -64.11 22.77
CA CYS A 435 27.19 -64.19 21.84
C CYS A 435 26.79 -64.28 20.34
N THR A 436 27.75 -63.96 19.47
CA THR A 436 27.63 -63.91 18.00
C THR A 436 27.74 -65.28 17.30
N CYS A 437 26.88 -65.56 16.33
CA CYS A 437 27.14 -66.59 15.30
C CYS A 437 26.46 -66.27 13.94
N LYS A 438 27.10 -66.64 12.82
CA LYS A 438 26.62 -66.41 11.43
C LYS A 438 26.16 -67.74 10.78
N PRO A 439 25.10 -67.75 9.96
CA PRO A 439 24.53 -68.98 9.39
C PRO A 439 25.23 -69.49 8.12
N THR A 440 25.10 -70.80 7.85
CA THR A 440 25.54 -71.49 6.62
C THR A 440 24.42 -72.38 6.05
N CYS A 441 24.48 -72.77 4.78
CA CYS A 441 23.40 -73.52 4.11
C CYS A 441 23.39 -75.03 4.47
N GLY A 442 22.31 -75.49 5.09
CA GLY A 442 22.16 -76.81 5.73
C GLY A 442 22.02 -78.05 4.83
N LYS A 443 22.59 -78.07 3.62
CA LYS A 443 22.66 -79.30 2.77
C LYS A 443 24.03 -79.61 2.16
N CYS A 444 24.97 -78.66 2.13
CA CYS A 444 26.30 -78.90 1.54
C CYS A 444 27.45 -78.08 2.17
N SER A 445 27.20 -77.37 3.27
CA SER A 445 28.22 -76.79 4.17
C SER A 445 29.38 -76.03 3.48
N LYS A 446 29.04 -75.16 2.52
CA LYS A 446 29.97 -74.16 1.95
C LYS A 446 29.39 -72.75 2.05
N LEU A 447 30.29 -71.77 2.10
CA LEU A 447 30.00 -70.34 2.13
C LEU A 447 29.54 -69.85 0.74
N LEU A 448 28.58 -68.92 0.71
CA LEU A 448 28.07 -68.30 -0.51
C LEU A 448 28.81 -66.98 -0.80
N PRO A 449 29.38 -66.78 -2.00
CA PRO A 449 29.91 -65.49 -2.44
C PRO A 449 28.83 -64.64 -3.14
N PRO A 450 28.85 -63.30 -3.00
CA PRO A 450 28.11 -62.41 -3.90
C PRO A 450 28.85 -62.25 -5.22
N THR A 451 28.11 -62.21 -6.34
CA THR A 451 28.60 -61.84 -7.67
C THR A 451 27.93 -60.55 -8.13
N SER A 452 28.63 -59.76 -8.93
CA SER A 452 28.27 -58.40 -9.34
C SER A 452 27.57 -58.34 -10.70
N THR A 453 26.88 -57.21 -10.93
CA THR A 453 26.70 -56.61 -12.26
C THR A 453 26.74 -55.08 -12.11
N ASP A 454 27.63 -54.43 -12.84
CA ASP A 454 27.79 -52.97 -12.92
C ASP A 454 26.74 -52.32 -13.83
N ASP A 455 26.25 -51.12 -13.49
CA ASP A 455 25.79 -50.06 -14.44
C ASP A 455 25.19 -48.79 -13.73
N GLN A 456 25.77 -48.29 -12.62
CA GLN A 456 25.23 -47.10 -11.91
C GLN A 456 26.24 -46.06 -11.37
N GLU A 457 27.52 -46.08 -11.77
CA GLU A 457 28.50 -45.09 -11.25
C GLU A 457 28.68 -43.82 -12.09
N SER A 458 28.12 -43.73 -13.29
CA SER A 458 28.26 -42.56 -14.19
C SER A 458 27.14 -41.53 -14.12
N LYS A 459 26.05 -41.76 -13.37
CA LYS A 459 24.96 -40.77 -13.18
C LYS A 459 24.92 -40.10 -11.80
N LYS A 460 25.49 -40.73 -10.76
CA LYS A 460 25.47 -40.19 -9.38
C LYS A 460 26.45 -39.05 -9.12
N LYS A 461 27.37 -38.74 -10.04
CA LYS A 461 28.32 -37.62 -9.88
C LYS A 461 27.77 -36.29 -10.40
N ASP A 462 26.94 -36.32 -11.45
CA ASP A 462 26.35 -35.11 -12.01
C ASP A 462 25.14 -34.65 -11.18
N GLU A 463 24.24 -35.57 -10.78
CA GLU A 463 23.13 -35.24 -9.86
C GLU A 463 23.62 -34.73 -8.50
N ALA A 464 24.75 -35.25 -7.99
CA ALA A 464 25.35 -34.75 -6.75
C ALA A 464 26.02 -33.37 -6.91
N ALA A 465 26.54 -33.05 -8.10
CA ALA A 465 27.12 -31.74 -8.39
C ALA A 465 26.02 -30.69 -8.63
N GLU A 466 24.93 -31.02 -9.32
CA GLU A 466 23.75 -30.16 -9.49
C GLU A 466 23.04 -29.93 -8.15
N ALA A 467 22.80 -30.98 -7.35
CA ALA A 467 22.23 -30.84 -6.02
C ALA A 467 23.13 -30.03 -5.06
N GLN A 468 24.47 -30.09 -5.19
CA GLN A 468 25.39 -29.23 -4.43
C GLN A 468 25.49 -27.79 -4.98
N GLN A 469 25.09 -27.54 -6.23
CA GLN A 469 24.95 -26.18 -6.77
C GLN A 469 23.59 -25.56 -6.43
N GLU A 470 22.50 -26.34 -6.40
CA GLU A 470 21.20 -25.87 -5.91
C GLU A 470 21.18 -25.67 -4.39
N ALA A 471 21.75 -26.59 -3.60
CA ALA A 471 21.90 -26.43 -2.15
C ALA A 471 22.84 -25.28 -1.75
N LYS A 472 23.66 -24.76 -2.67
CA LYS A 472 24.46 -23.55 -2.46
C LYS A 472 23.69 -22.25 -2.68
N LYS A 473 22.43 -22.28 -3.11
CA LYS A 473 21.69 -21.08 -3.55
C LYS A 473 20.66 -20.50 -2.58
N ASN A 474 20.52 -21.06 -1.36
CA ASN A 474 19.63 -20.52 -0.31
C ASN A 474 20.23 -20.65 1.11
N LYS A 475 21.48 -20.19 1.31
CA LYS A 475 21.93 -19.75 2.65
C LYS A 475 21.84 -18.22 2.68
N MET A 476 20.72 -17.69 3.15
CA MET A 476 20.55 -16.25 3.30
C MET A 476 21.38 -15.79 4.50
N VAL A 477 22.35 -14.93 4.26
CA VAL A 477 23.16 -14.32 5.32
C VAL A 477 22.43 -13.05 5.77
N LEU A 478 22.27 -12.86 7.07
CA LEU A 478 21.79 -11.58 7.63
C LEU A 478 22.63 -10.45 7.02
N PRO A 479 22.02 -9.44 6.36
CA PRO A 479 22.79 -8.39 5.71
C PRO A 479 23.69 -7.68 6.72
N THR A 480 24.98 -7.59 6.42
CA THR A 480 25.98 -6.94 7.27
C THR A 480 25.80 -5.42 7.21
N ILE A 481 24.83 -4.91 7.96
CA ILE A 481 24.46 -3.50 8.01
C ILE A 481 25.41 -2.73 8.92
N HIS A 482 25.90 -1.59 8.46
CA HIS A 482 26.71 -0.68 9.26
C HIS A 482 25.84 0.04 10.29
N ILE A 483 25.82 -0.45 11.53
CA ILE A 483 25.14 0.20 12.66
C ILE A 483 26.05 1.30 13.23
N PRO A 484 25.62 2.58 13.26
CA PRO A 484 26.35 3.66 13.91
C PRO A 484 26.68 3.36 15.37
N ASP A 485 27.87 3.74 15.84
CA ASP A 485 28.34 3.40 17.20
C ASP A 485 27.37 3.88 18.30
N GLU A 486 26.74 5.04 18.10
CA GLU A 486 25.75 5.64 19.00
C GLU A 486 24.49 4.78 19.20
N LEU A 487 24.16 3.91 18.24
CA LEU A 487 22.95 3.06 18.28
C LEU A 487 23.23 1.62 18.74
N LYS A 488 24.51 1.21 18.85
CA LYS A 488 24.88 -0.16 19.23
C LYS A 488 24.41 -0.56 20.62
N ASP A 489 24.30 0.41 21.53
CA ASP A 489 23.83 0.19 22.91
C ASP A 489 22.32 0.36 23.12
N ASN A 490 21.56 0.71 22.07
CA ASN A 490 20.13 0.85 22.18
C ASN A 490 19.45 -0.51 22.49
N LEU A 491 18.74 -0.56 23.62
CA LEU A 491 18.13 -1.79 24.14
C LEU A 491 17.07 -2.37 23.19
N LEU A 492 16.29 -1.51 22.51
CA LEU A 492 15.29 -1.95 21.54
C LEU A 492 15.96 -2.63 20.34
N LEU A 493 17.08 -2.08 19.83
CA LEU A 493 17.83 -2.69 18.73
C LEU A 493 18.38 -4.07 19.10
N LYS A 494 19.03 -4.22 20.27
CA LYS A 494 19.54 -5.52 20.75
C LYS A 494 18.43 -6.57 20.85
N VAL A 495 17.28 -6.21 21.42
CA VAL A 495 16.12 -7.10 21.53
C VAL A 495 15.54 -7.44 20.15
N VAL A 496 15.36 -6.45 19.27
CA VAL A 496 14.82 -6.66 17.91
C VAL A 496 15.73 -7.58 17.09
N GLN A 497 17.05 -7.39 17.13
CA GLN A 497 18.01 -8.28 16.47
C GLN A 497 17.88 -9.73 16.94
N HIS A 498 17.74 -9.96 18.25
CA HIS A 498 17.51 -11.30 18.79
C HIS A 498 16.18 -11.89 18.27
N GLN A 499 15.08 -11.14 18.34
CA GLN A 499 13.77 -11.63 17.86
C GLN A 499 13.75 -11.89 16.34
N ILE A 500 14.48 -11.09 15.53
CA ILE A 500 14.66 -11.33 14.10
C ILE A 500 15.34 -12.68 13.85
N ARG A 501 16.40 -13.02 14.61
CA ARG A 501 17.08 -14.33 14.51
C ARG A 501 16.15 -15.49 14.86
N VAL A 502 15.34 -15.35 15.91
CA VAL A 502 14.34 -16.38 16.30
C VAL A 502 13.31 -16.59 15.18
N LEU A 503 12.69 -15.51 14.70
CA LEU A 503 11.68 -15.59 13.63
C LEU A 503 12.25 -16.11 12.31
N HIS A 504 13.51 -15.82 11.97
CA HIS A 504 14.17 -16.43 10.82
C HIS A 504 14.37 -17.95 10.98
N ALA A 505 14.75 -18.42 12.17
CA ALA A 505 14.89 -19.85 12.43
C ALA A 505 13.54 -20.58 12.30
N ASP A 506 12.46 -20.00 12.81
CA ASP A 506 11.10 -20.52 12.63
C ASP A 506 10.71 -20.57 11.13
N MET A 507 11.03 -19.52 10.36
CA MET A 507 10.80 -19.46 8.90
C MET A 507 11.67 -20.43 8.07
N GLU A 508 12.77 -20.94 8.62
CA GLU A 508 13.57 -22.01 7.99
C GLU A 508 12.96 -23.38 8.29
N ASN A 509 12.56 -23.64 9.55
CA ASN A 509 11.89 -24.87 9.95
C ASN A 509 10.58 -25.12 9.17
N ASP A 510 9.77 -24.07 8.94
CA ASP A 510 8.51 -24.15 8.17
C ASP A 510 8.71 -24.55 6.69
N LYS A 511 9.93 -24.45 6.14
CA LYS A 511 10.21 -24.78 4.72
C LYS A 511 10.59 -26.24 4.49
N ASP A 512 11.05 -26.95 5.51
CA ASP A 512 11.47 -28.35 5.38
C ASP A 512 10.28 -29.34 5.46
N GLU A 513 9.08 -28.90 5.87
CA GLU A 513 7.84 -29.70 5.81
C GLU A 513 7.23 -29.76 4.40
N GLY A 514 7.94 -30.42 3.48
CA GLY A 514 7.41 -30.90 2.20
C GLY A 514 6.31 -31.98 2.38
N PRO A 515 5.48 -32.24 1.35
CA PRO A 515 4.14 -32.81 1.54
C PRO A 515 4.15 -34.28 1.99
N ALA A 516 3.99 -34.50 3.29
CA ALA A 516 3.68 -35.82 3.85
C ALA A 516 2.27 -36.27 3.40
N SER A 517 2.22 -37.31 2.58
CA SER A 517 0.97 -37.86 2.05
C SER A 517 0.03 -38.31 3.18
N ALA A 518 -1.12 -37.65 3.31
CA ALA A 518 -2.12 -37.97 4.32
C ALA A 518 -2.83 -39.32 4.06
N LYS A 519 -2.20 -40.42 4.50
CA LYS A 519 -2.89 -41.70 4.78
C LYS A 519 -3.05 -41.86 6.28
N VAL A 520 -4.03 -41.14 6.86
CA VAL A 520 -4.46 -41.39 8.23
C VAL A 520 -5.14 -42.75 8.28
N LYS A 521 -4.41 -43.73 8.81
CA LYS A 521 -4.95 -45.04 9.16
C LYS A 521 -5.79 -44.87 10.43
N VAL A 522 -7.11 -45.05 10.33
CA VAL A 522 -8.01 -44.96 11.48
C VAL A 522 -7.79 -46.18 12.38
N GLU A 523 -7.13 -45.98 13.52
CA GLU A 523 -7.13 -46.95 14.63
C GLU A 523 -7.83 -46.36 15.86
N SER A 524 -8.83 -47.08 16.35
CA SER A 524 -9.79 -46.63 17.35
C SER A 524 -9.26 -46.79 18.78
N GLY A 525 -8.97 -45.68 19.46
CA GLY A 525 -8.51 -45.65 20.86
C GLY A 525 -9.32 -44.71 21.75
N MET A 526 -10.54 -45.08 22.13
CA MET A 526 -11.39 -44.25 22.99
C MET A 526 -10.99 -44.30 24.47
N SER A 527 -10.53 -43.17 25.02
CA SER A 527 -10.29 -43.01 26.46
C SER A 527 -11.59 -43.00 27.27
N SER A 528 -11.69 -43.92 28.24
CA SER A 528 -12.89 -44.16 29.05
C SER A 528 -13.26 -43.03 30.04
N LYS A 529 -12.35 -42.08 30.30
CA LYS A 529 -12.53 -41.03 31.32
C LYS A 529 -13.41 -39.86 30.88
N GLY A 530 -13.64 -39.65 29.58
CA GLY A 530 -14.49 -38.56 29.07
C GLY A 530 -15.99 -38.78 29.30
N ARG A 531 -16.47 -40.02 29.11
CA ARG A 531 -17.91 -40.35 29.12
C ARG A 531 -18.60 -40.14 30.47
N GLN A 532 -17.91 -40.39 31.59
CA GLN A 532 -18.49 -40.21 32.92
C GLN A 532 -18.74 -38.74 33.28
N ARG A 533 -17.89 -37.81 32.82
CA ARG A 533 -18.03 -36.37 33.12
C ARG A 533 -19.23 -35.73 32.38
N GLN A 534 -19.46 -36.09 31.12
CA GLN A 534 -20.60 -35.59 30.35
C GLN A 534 -21.95 -36.13 30.86
N ALA A 535 -22.04 -37.41 31.21
CA ALA A 535 -23.27 -38.02 31.73
C ALA A 535 -23.71 -37.47 33.09
N MET A 536 -22.76 -37.05 33.94
CA MET A 536 -23.06 -36.45 35.24
C MET A 536 -23.63 -35.02 35.10
N LEU A 537 -23.09 -34.21 34.19
CA LEU A 537 -23.55 -32.85 33.92
C LEU A 537 -24.97 -32.83 33.30
N GLN A 538 -25.27 -33.74 32.37
CA GLN A 538 -26.62 -33.84 31.79
C GLN A 538 -27.68 -34.26 32.82
N ARG A 539 -27.33 -35.12 33.81
CA ARG A 539 -28.27 -35.48 34.89
C ARG A 539 -28.54 -34.32 35.87
N GLN A 540 -27.57 -33.45 36.12
CA GLN A 540 -27.79 -32.26 36.97
C GLN A 540 -28.65 -31.18 36.28
N ALA A 541 -28.56 -31.06 34.95
CA ALA A 541 -29.40 -30.14 34.18
C ALA A 541 -30.88 -30.56 34.12
N ALA A 542 -31.18 -31.86 34.17
CA ALA A 542 -32.55 -32.39 34.13
C ALA A 542 -33.31 -32.30 35.46
N ALA A 543 -32.63 -32.03 36.58
CA ALA A 543 -33.22 -31.97 37.93
C ALA A 543 -33.51 -30.54 38.43
N ARG A 544 -33.51 -29.54 37.54
CA ARG A 544 -33.80 -28.12 37.82
C ARG A 544 -34.83 -27.51 36.85
N ARG A 545 -35.78 -28.32 36.40
CA ARG A 545 -37.04 -27.89 35.77
C ARG A 545 -38.20 -28.56 36.50
#